data_AF-A0A263D2F7-F1
#
_entry.id   AF-A0A263D2F7-F1
#
_cell.length_a   1.000
_cell.length_b   1.000
_cell.length_c   1.000
_cell.angle_alpha   90.00
_cell.angle_beta   90.00
_cell.angle_gamma   90.00
#
_symmetry.space_group_name_H-M   'P 1'
#
loop_
_entity.id
_entity.type
_entity.pdbx_description
1 polymer ?
#
loop_
_entity_poly.entity_id
_entity_poly.type
_entity_poly.pdbx_seq_one_letter_code
_entity_poly.pdbx_strand_id
1 'polypeptide(L)'
;MDTGGRGEGAGVSWQRALAYVSQRASGPPVDPGLAVTVHFHPDRLVGGVPLLRHLVNDGVYRSQFETRTGNGGLTAHPGGDRWRWEHRMFGGAYDDAPPAERPKYGSLNHHRRPSGGSVRFGSAYLCLARDVLRRTTFCYPDSVTEPSDFGTADHLGLIAVAEADARGGEVDVLDDHIEAHVHGPLRLDRDVDALVLDPAYRGTEVEAAALALPFPMRWHHGFRLHVDVLAAHAAYRGAEIVRVAREIAEGGLLDARVIGDAVRAGRHDPQDLKRVWHCTARFGHTWPRR
;
A
#
# COMPACT_ATOMS: atom_id res chain seq x y z
N MET A 1 19.48 12.91 -49.51
CA MET A 1 19.38 11.52 -49.04
C MET A 1 18.98 11.60 -47.59
N ASP A 2 17.72 11.26 -47.37
CA ASP A 2 17.01 11.27 -46.12
C ASP A 2 17.39 10.01 -45.32
N THR A 3 17.74 10.20 -44.04
CA THR A 3 17.75 9.13 -43.03
C THR A 3 17.22 9.70 -41.72
N GLY A 4 16.04 10.32 -41.76
CA GLY A 4 15.13 10.32 -40.63
C GLY A 4 14.34 9.00 -40.60
N GLY A 5 14.36 8.29 -39.47
CA GLY A 5 13.43 7.18 -39.26
C GLY A 5 13.96 6.00 -38.43
N ARG A 6 13.75 6.09 -37.11
CA ARG A 6 13.28 5.00 -36.22
C ARG A 6 13.17 5.55 -34.79
N GLY A 7 12.17 6.40 -34.58
CA GLY A 7 11.86 7.00 -33.29
C GLY A 7 10.36 7.28 -33.15
N GLU A 8 9.51 6.42 -33.71
CA GLU A 8 8.06 6.52 -33.57
C GLU A 8 7.49 5.10 -33.36
N GLY A 9 6.79 4.88 -32.24
CA GLY A 9 5.89 3.72 -32.08
C GLY A 9 5.93 2.93 -30.77
N ALA A 10 6.79 3.23 -29.79
CA ALA A 10 6.73 2.60 -28.47
C ALA A 10 6.26 3.61 -27.42
N GLY A 11 5.00 3.50 -26.98
CA GLY A 11 4.54 4.27 -25.82
C GLY A 11 5.48 4.05 -24.62
N VAL A 12 5.60 5.07 -23.76
CA VAL A 12 6.35 4.99 -22.50
C VAL A 12 5.89 3.73 -21.75
N SER A 13 6.77 3.00 -21.05
CA SER A 13 6.49 1.70 -20.40
C SER A 13 5.10 1.61 -19.73
N TRP A 14 4.68 2.69 -19.08
CA TRP A 14 3.37 2.81 -18.45
C TRP A 14 2.17 2.77 -19.40
N GLN A 15 2.26 3.36 -20.58
CA GLN A 15 1.19 3.36 -21.58
C GLN A 15 1.00 1.95 -22.14
N ARG A 16 2.09 1.20 -22.35
CA ARG A 16 2.01 -0.21 -22.76
C ARG A 16 1.35 -1.07 -21.69
N ALA A 17 1.75 -0.90 -20.43
CA ALA A 17 1.15 -1.60 -19.29
C ALA A 17 -0.36 -1.30 -19.19
N LEU A 18 -0.74 -0.02 -19.29
CA LEU A 18 -2.14 0.39 -19.25
C LEU A 18 -2.95 -0.18 -20.42
N ALA A 19 -2.41 -0.14 -21.64
CA ALA A 19 -3.06 -0.72 -22.81
C ALA A 19 -3.21 -2.24 -22.70
N TYR A 20 -2.20 -2.93 -22.18
CA TYR A 20 -2.24 -4.38 -21.93
C TYR A 20 -3.35 -4.76 -20.94
N VAL A 21 -3.43 -4.04 -19.82
CA VAL A 21 -4.47 -4.28 -18.81
C VAL A 21 -5.85 -3.90 -19.32
N SER A 22 -5.98 -2.81 -20.09
CA SER A 22 -7.27 -2.35 -20.63
C SER A 22 -7.95 -3.40 -21.52
N GLN A 23 -7.19 -4.22 -22.23
CA GLN A 23 -7.73 -5.32 -23.06
C GLN A 23 -8.35 -6.46 -22.24
N ARG A 24 -8.06 -6.51 -20.93
CA ARG A 24 -8.48 -7.56 -19.99
C ARG A 24 -9.47 -7.02 -18.94
N ALA A 25 -9.64 -5.71 -18.89
CA ALA A 25 -10.52 -5.04 -17.94
C ALA A 25 -11.94 -4.93 -18.52
N SER A 26 -12.94 -5.02 -17.64
CA SER A 26 -14.34 -4.85 -17.99
C SER A 26 -15.10 -4.16 -16.85
N GLY A 27 -16.37 -3.83 -17.07
CA GLY A 27 -17.21 -3.15 -16.09
C GLY A 27 -17.25 -1.63 -16.25
N PRO A 28 -17.98 -0.94 -15.36
CA PRO A 28 -18.17 0.51 -15.41
C PRO A 28 -16.87 1.27 -15.04
N PRO A 29 -16.75 2.57 -15.38
CA PRO A 29 -15.63 3.37 -14.92
C PRO A 29 -15.61 3.52 -13.39
N VAL A 30 -14.43 3.82 -12.85
CA VAL A 30 -14.24 4.09 -11.43
C VAL A 30 -15.10 5.28 -11.01
N ASP A 31 -15.82 5.15 -9.89
CA ASP A 31 -16.51 6.29 -9.26
C ASP A 31 -15.46 7.37 -8.90
N PRO A 32 -15.58 8.60 -9.45
CA PRO A 32 -14.59 9.66 -9.24
C PRO A 32 -14.49 10.14 -7.78
N GLY A 33 -15.42 9.74 -6.91
CA GLY A 33 -15.37 9.94 -5.47
C GLY A 33 -14.53 8.92 -4.70
N LEU A 34 -14.03 7.87 -5.36
CA LEU A 34 -13.11 6.90 -4.76
C LEU A 34 -11.66 7.37 -4.91
N ALA A 35 -10.84 7.06 -3.91
CA ALA A 35 -9.43 7.46 -3.86
C ALA A 35 -8.51 6.24 -3.92
N VAL A 36 -7.37 6.39 -4.59
CA VAL A 36 -6.24 5.46 -4.47
C VAL A 36 -5.42 5.85 -3.25
N THR A 37 -5.05 4.87 -2.44
CA THR A 37 -4.26 5.06 -1.22
C THR A 37 -2.98 4.23 -1.26
N VAL A 38 -1.85 4.84 -0.90
CA VAL A 38 -0.55 4.16 -0.78
C VAL A 38 -0.20 4.02 0.69
N HIS A 39 -0.31 2.81 1.24
CA HIS A 39 -0.08 2.53 2.66
C HIS A 39 1.38 2.29 3.00
N PHE A 40 1.80 2.82 4.15
CA PHE A 40 3.13 2.62 4.71
C PHE A 40 3.14 2.84 6.23
N HIS A 41 4.26 2.53 6.87
CA HIS A 41 4.50 2.89 8.27
C HIS A 41 5.40 4.14 8.29
N PRO A 42 4.93 5.29 8.81
CA PRO A 42 5.62 6.56 8.67
C PRO A 42 6.86 6.69 9.56
N ASP A 43 6.96 5.86 10.59
CA ASP A 43 8.07 5.79 11.55
C ASP A 43 9.26 4.93 11.08
N ARG A 44 9.20 4.36 9.86
CA ARG A 44 10.27 3.51 9.35
C ARG A 44 11.52 4.32 9.00
N LEU A 45 12.67 3.68 9.16
CA LEU A 45 13.95 4.21 8.71
C LEU A 45 14.34 3.57 7.37
N VAL A 46 14.89 4.36 6.47
CA VAL A 46 15.49 3.92 5.21
C VAL A 46 16.94 4.38 5.21
N GLY A 47 17.88 3.44 5.29
CA GLY A 47 19.30 3.76 5.45
C GLY A 47 19.61 4.54 6.74
N GLY A 48 18.87 4.26 7.82
CA GLY A 48 19.01 4.97 9.10
C GLY A 48 18.34 6.36 9.15
N VAL A 49 17.79 6.84 8.04
CA VAL A 49 17.12 8.15 7.94
C VAL A 49 15.60 7.96 7.99
N PRO A 50 14.83 8.80 8.72
CA PRO A 50 13.37 8.72 8.74
C PRO A 50 12.74 8.79 7.35
N LEU A 51 11.78 7.91 7.06
CA LEU A 51 11.10 7.82 5.77
C LEU A 51 10.48 9.16 5.35
N LEU A 52 9.78 9.85 6.26
CA LEU A 52 9.17 11.14 5.92
C LEU A 52 10.20 12.21 5.55
N ARG A 53 11.44 12.13 6.06
CA ARG A 53 12.51 13.04 5.65
C ARG A 53 12.97 12.77 4.22
N HIS A 54 13.01 11.51 3.78
CA HIS A 54 13.20 11.19 2.36
C HIS A 54 12.09 11.76 1.51
N LEU A 55 10.83 11.65 1.94
CA LEU A 55 9.70 12.22 1.19
C LEU A 55 9.82 13.75 1.06
N VAL A 56 10.15 14.46 2.14
CA VAL A 56 10.35 15.91 2.12
C VAL A 56 11.49 16.32 1.17
N ASN A 57 12.62 15.61 1.21
CA ASN A 57 13.81 15.99 0.45
C ASN A 57 13.72 15.60 -1.04
N ASP A 58 13.23 14.40 -1.32
CA ASP A 58 13.22 13.84 -2.68
C ASP A 58 12.02 14.34 -3.49
N GLY A 59 10.91 14.68 -2.84
CA GLY A 59 9.67 15.10 -3.50
C GLY A 59 9.00 14.01 -4.35
N VAL A 60 9.48 12.76 -4.27
CA VAL A 60 8.96 11.60 -5.02
C VAL A 60 8.82 10.39 -4.11
N TYR A 61 7.77 9.59 -4.36
CA TYR A 61 7.61 8.29 -3.72
C TYR A 61 8.17 7.18 -4.62
N ARG A 62 9.08 6.39 -4.07
CA ARG A 62 9.91 5.41 -4.81
C ARG A 62 9.39 3.98 -4.68
N SER A 63 9.66 3.16 -5.70
CA SER A 63 9.28 1.74 -5.70
C SER A 63 10.23 0.88 -4.85
N GLN A 64 9.82 -0.35 -4.54
CA GLN A 64 10.71 -1.33 -3.87
C GLN A 64 11.96 -1.65 -4.72
N PHE A 65 11.89 -1.55 -6.06
CA PHE A 65 13.06 -1.74 -6.93
C PHE A 65 14.13 -0.66 -6.69
N GLU A 66 13.73 0.53 -6.26
CA GLU A 66 14.64 1.63 -5.94
C GLU A 66 15.14 1.55 -4.49
N THR A 67 14.22 1.31 -3.54
CA THR A 67 14.52 1.44 -2.10
C THR A 67 14.97 0.15 -1.45
N ARG A 68 14.62 -1.01 -2.02
CA ARG A 68 14.71 -2.34 -1.40
C ARG A 68 13.97 -2.43 -0.06
N THR A 69 12.96 -1.59 0.15
CA THR A 69 12.10 -1.59 1.34
C THR A 69 10.65 -1.89 0.98
N GLY A 70 9.87 -2.39 1.94
CA GLY A 70 8.43 -2.59 1.75
C GLY A 70 7.80 -3.40 2.88
N ASN A 71 6.47 -3.47 2.87
CA ASN A 71 5.68 -4.21 3.87
C ASN A 71 5.20 -5.58 3.35
N GLY A 72 5.53 -5.93 2.10
CA GLY A 72 5.38 -7.26 1.49
C GLY A 72 6.71 -8.01 1.40
N GLY A 73 6.76 -9.09 0.61
CA GLY A 73 8.03 -9.74 0.27
C GLY A 73 8.99 -8.77 -0.46
N LEU A 74 10.29 -8.86 -0.17
CA LEU A 74 11.34 -8.06 -0.80
C LEU A 74 11.91 -8.78 -2.03
N THR A 75 11.07 -8.98 -3.05
CA THR A 75 11.39 -9.79 -4.25
C THR A 75 11.46 -8.95 -5.53
N ALA A 76 11.59 -7.62 -5.39
CA ALA A 76 11.77 -6.66 -6.46
C ALA A 76 13.20 -6.66 -7.06
N HIS A 77 13.55 -7.74 -7.74
CA HIS A 77 14.77 -7.84 -8.54
C HIS A 77 14.52 -8.75 -9.74
N PRO A 78 15.34 -8.69 -10.81
CA PRO A 78 15.21 -9.60 -11.94
C PRO A 78 15.11 -11.06 -11.48
N GLY A 79 14.10 -11.79 -11.99
CA GLY A 79 13.83 -13.18 -11.64
C GLY A 79 13.10 -13.44 -10.31
N GLY A 80 12.94 -12.44 -9.43
CA GLY A 80 12.18 -12.54 -8.18
C GLY A 80 10.66 -12.48 -8.39
N ASP A 81 9.89 -12.86 -7.36
CA ASP A 81 8.43 -12.99 -7.48
C ASP A 81 7.74 -11.71 -7.96
N ARG A 82 8.09 -10.54 -7.39
CA ARG A 82 7.49 -9.28 -7.83
C ARG A 82 7.80 -8.98 -9.29
N TRP A 83 9.01 -9.26 -9.75
CA TRP A 83 9.35 -9.09 -11.16
C TRP A 83 8.49 -10.00 -12.05
N ARG A 84 8.26 -11.26 -11.65
CA ARG A 84 7.39 -12.21 -12.38
C ARG A 84 5.93 -11.77 -12.38
N TRP A 85 5.43 -11.25 -11.25
CA TRP A 85 4.08 -10.72 -11.16
C TRP A 85 3.90 -9.52 -12.09
N GLU A 86 4.81 -8.55 -12.06
CA GLU A 86 4.75 -7.38 -12.94
C GLU A 86 4.87 -7.76 -14.42
N HIS A 87 5.73 -8.73 -14.76
CA HIS A 87 5.82 -9.27 -16.12
C HIS A 87 4.46 -9.81 -16.59
N ARG A 88 3.83 -10.69 -15.79
CA ARG A 88 2.53 -11.29 -16.11
C ARG A 88 1.41 -10.25 -16.20
N MET A 89 1.30 -9.37 -15.21
CA MET A 89 0.19 -8.41 -15.11
C MET A 89 0.28 -7.31 -16.16
N PHE A 90 1.48 -6.95 -16.62
CA PHE A 90 1.70 -5.82 -17.52
C PHE A 90 2.28 -6.23 -18.88
N GLY A 91 2.24 -7.52 -19.23
CA GLY A 91 2.68 -8.02 -20.53
C GLY A 91 4.15 -7.72 -20.83
N GLY A 92 5.02 -7.85 -19.84
CA GLY A 92 6.46 -7.56 -19.97
C GLY A 92 6.80 -6.08 -20.14
N ALA A 93 5.84 -5.17 -19.92
CA ALA A 93 6.04 -3.74 -20.16
C ALA A 93 7.18 -3.10 -19.35
N TYR A 94 7.64 -3.75 -18.28
CA TYR A 94 8.68 -3.24 -17.39
C TYR A 94 9.94 -4.10 -17.31
N ASP A 95 10.05 -5.16 -18.12
CA ASP A 95 11.13 -6.16 -17.99
C ASP A 95 12.52 -5.51 -18.11
N ASP A 96 12.66 -4.60 -19.08
CA ASP A 96 13.87 -3.82 -19.34
C ASP A 96 13.78 -2.36 -18.83
N ALA A 97 12.69 -2.00 -18.14
CA ALA A 97 12.48 -0.64 -17.67
C ALA A 97 13.32 -0.34 -16.41
N PRO A 98 13.81 0.90 -16.24
CA PRO A 98 14.56 1.28 -15.05
C PRO A 98 13.66 1.20 -13.79
N PRO A 99 14.24 0.93 -12.59
CA PRO A 99 13.51 0.87 -11.31
C PRO A 99 12.54 2.02 -11.03
N ALA A 100 12.88 3.24 -11.45
CA ALA A 100 12.06 4.43 -11.25
C ALA A 100 10.76 4.45 -12.10
N GLU A 101 10.72 3.71 -13.21
CA GLU A 101 9.53 3.58 -14.05
C GLU A 101 8.56 2.52 -13.55
N ARG A 102 9.01 1.61 -12.67
CA ARG A 102 8.22 0.52 -12.12
C ARG A 102 7.00 1.07 -11.35
N PRO A 103 5.87 0.35 -11.34
CA PRO A 103 4.67 0.81 -10.66
C PRO A 103 4.86 0.97 -9.14
N LYS A 104 4.13 1.92 -8.56
CA LYS A 104 3.97 2.06 -7.11
C LYS A 104 2.70 1.32 -6.70
N TYR A 105 2.76 0.61 -5.58
CA TYR A 105 1.67 -0.24 -5.12
C TYR A 105 0.83 0.49 -4.07
N GLY A 106 -0.48 0.37 -4.20
CA GLY A 106 -1.48 0.92 -3.29
C GLY A 106 -2.76 0.12 -3.36
N SER A 107 -3.88 0.75 -3.03
CA SER A 107 -5.21 0.14 -3.11
C SER A 107 -6.28 1.17 -3.44
N LEU A 108 -7.37 0.71 -4.06
CA LEU A 108 -8.57 1.51 -4.21
C LEU A 108 -9.37 1.47 -2.91
N ASN A 109 -9.59 2.62 -2.29
CA ASN A 109 -10.42 2.75 -1.08
C ASN A 109 -11.92 2.70 -1.42
N HIS A 110 -12.36 1.61 -2.04
CA HIS A 110 -13.75 1.39 -2.48
C HIS A 110 -14.74 1.34 -1.31
N HIS A 111 -14.30 0.91 -0.13
CA HIS A 111 -15.08 0.99 1.11
C HIS A 111 -15.13 2.38 1.76
N ARG A 112 -14.42 3.38 1.21
CA ARG A 112 -14.37 4.76 1.76
C ARG A 112 -13.97 4.80 3.24
N ARG A 113 -13.06 3.90 3.65
CA ARG A 113 -12.57 3.79 5.03
C ARG A 113 -11.74 5.03 5.37
N PRO A 114 -11.96 5.67 6.55
CA PRO A 114 -11.10 6.76 7.01
C PRO A 114 -9.63 6.35 7.16
N SER A 115 -9.36 5.06 7.37
CA SER A 115 -8.01 4.51 7.48
C SER A 115 -7.41 4.08 6.14
N GLY A 116 -8.09 4.27 5.00
CA GLY A 116 -7.57 3.92 3.68
C GLY A 116 -7.93 2.50 3.22
N GLY A 117 -7.51 2.15 2.01
CA GLY A 117 -7.95 0.93 1.32
C GLY A 117 -7.20 -0.35 1.71
N SER A 118 -6.02 -0.27 2.33
CA SER A 118 -5.19 -1.46 2.59
C SER A 118 -4.34 -1.33 3.87
N VAL A 119 -5.03 -1.12 4.99
CA VAL A 119 -4.44 -1.00 6.36
C VAL A 119 -3.50 -2.13 6.76
N ARG A 120 -3.61 -3.31 6.13
CA ARG A 120 -2.65 -4.41 6.29
C ARG A 120 -1.20 -3.98 6.09
N PHE A 121 -0.96 -3.03 5.19
CA PHE A 121 0.38 -2.61 4.78
C PHE A 121 0.88 -1.34 5.46
N GLY A 122 0.14 -0.75 6.40
CA GLY A 122 0.63 0.45 7.06
C GLY A 122 -0.40 1.17 7.92
N SER A 123 0.11 1.85 8.94
CA SER A 123 -0.62 2.75 9.85
C SER A 123 -0.85 4.14 9.27
N ALA A 124 -0.26 4.46 8.13
CA ALA A 124 -0.46 5.72 7.42
C ALA A 124 -0.66 5.47 5.93
N TYR A 125 -1.20 6.46 5.23
CA TYR A 125 -1.29 6.41 3.78
C TYR A 125 -1.20 7.79 3.13
N LEU A 126 -0.69 7.80 1.89
CA LEU A 126 -0.88 8.93 0.98
C LEU A 126 -2.22 8.77 0.27
N CYS A 127 -3.07 9.79 0.33
CA CYS A 127 -4.28 9.90 -0.50
C CYS A 127 -3.88 10.55 -1.82
N LEU A 128 -4.02 9.81 -2.92
CA LEU A 128 -3.55 10.29 -4.22
C LEU A 128 -4.56 11.22 -4.90
N ALA A 129 -4.04 12.18 -5.65
CA ALA A 129 -4.85 13.09 -6.46
C ALA A 129 -5.66 12.31 -7.52
N ARG A 130 -6.87 12.80 -7.83
CA ARG A 130 -7.79 12.12 -8.77
C ARG A 130 -7.14 11.80 -10.12
N ASP A 131 -6.31 12.71 -10.65
CA ASP A 131 -5.67 12.54 -11.96
C ASP A 131 -4.71 11.33 -12.02
N VAL A 132 -4.27 10.81 -10.87
CA VAL A 132 -3.48 9.58 -10.81
C VAL A 132 -4.27 8.37 -11.32
N LEU A 133 -5.60 8.37 -11.22
CA LEU A 133 -6.45 7.27 -11.73
C LEU A 133 -6.19 6.98 -13.21
N ARG A 134 -5.96 8.03 -14.02
CA ARG A 134 -5.74 7.89 -15.48
C ARG A 134 -4.54 7.01 -15.86
N ARG A 135 -3.63 6.79 -14.92
CA ARG A 135 -2.44 5.96 -15.08
C ARG A 135 -2.34 4.85 -14.04
N THR A 136 -3.48 4.47 -13.46
CA THR A 136 -3.57 3.41 -12.46
C THR A 136 -4.28 2.20 -13.06
N THR A 137 -3.69 1.02 -12.86
CA THR A 137 -4.36 -0.26 -13.09
C THR A 137 -4.67 -0.94 -11.76
N PHE A 138 -5.57 -1.92 -11.78
CA PHE A 138 -6.04 -2.60 -10.59
C PHE A 138 -6.07 -4.12 -10.81
N CYS A 139 -5.96 -4.88 -9.73
CA CYS A 139 -6.33 -6.30 -9.72
C CYS A 139 -7.06 -6.66 -8.43
N TYR A 140 -7.82 -7.74 -8.49
CA TYR A 140 -8.42 -8.37 -7.32
C TYR A 140 -8.39 -9.90 -7.51
N PRO A 141 -7.95 -10.69 -6.51
CA PRO A 141 -7.29 -10.26 -5.26
C PRO A 141 -5.91 -9.60 -5.53
N ASP A 142 -4.96 -9.70 -4.61
CA ASP A 142 -3.64 -9.07 -4.78
C ASP A 142 -2.70 -9.88 -5.70
N SER A 143 -1.60 -9.24 -6.13
CA SER A 143 -0.66 -9.82 -7.10
C SER A 143 -0.04 -11.16 -6.70
N VAL A 144 0.02 -11.50 -5.40
CA VAL A 144 0.55 -12.78 -4.93
C VAL A 144 -0.40 -13.95 -5.17
N THR A 145 -1.72 -13.70 -5.28
CA THR A 145 -2.71 -14.76 -5.57
C THR A 145 -2.85 -15.10 -7.05
N GLU A 146 -1.99 -14.54 -7.90
CA GLU A 146 -2.05 -14.75 -9.35
C GLU A 146 -3.41 -14.38 -9.97
N PRO A 147 -3.90 -13.15 -9.74
CA PRO A 147 -5.25 -12.76 -10.10
C PRO A 147 -5.50 -12.82 -11.62
N SER A 148 -6.72 -13.20 -11.98
CA SER A 148 -7.24 -13.15 -13.35
C SER A 148 -7.97 -11.85 -13.66
N ASP A 149 -8.50 -11.19 -12.64
CA ASP A 149 -9.39 -10.05 -12.76
C ASP A 149 -8.62 -8.73 -12.63
N PHE A 150 -8.79 -7.89 -13.64
CA PHE A 150 -8.07 -6.61 -13.75
C PHE A 150 -9.01 -5.44 -14.02
N GLY A 151 -8.54 -4.25 -13.68
CA GLY A 151 -9.27 -3.01 -13.89
C GLY A 151 -8.38 -1.84 -14.29
N THR A 152 -9.02 -0.80 -14.84
CA THR A 152 -8.45 0.51 -15.14
C THR A 152 -9.42 1.60 -14.68
N ALA A 153 -9.05 2.88 -14.85
CA ALA A 153 -9.97 3.99 -14.57
C ALA A 153 -11.29 3.91 -15.35
N ASP A 154 -11.24 3.43 -16.59
CA ASP A 154 -12.41 3.40 -17.49
C ASP A 154 -13.21 2.09 -17.35
N HIS A 155 -12.60 1.04 -16.79
CA HIS A 155 -13.19 -0.29 -16.65
C HIS A 155 -12.83 -0.93 -15.30
N LEU A 156 -13.72 -0.86 -14.30
CA LEU A 156 -13.52 -1.35 -12.94
C LEU A 156 -14.67 -2.26 -12.47
N GLY A 157 -14.76 -3.47 -13.02
CA GLY A 157 -15.65 -4.52 -12.55
C GLY A 157 -15.27 -5.15 -11.20
N LEU A 158 -14.07 -4.85 -10.69
CA LEU A 158 -13.48 -5.51 -9.51
C LEU A 158 -14.24 -5.27 -8.20
N ILE A 159 -14.95 -4.15 -8.07
CA ILE A 159 -15.74 -3.86 -6.85
C ILE A 159 -16.83 -4.92 -6.66
N ALA A 160 -17.54 -5.29 -7.72
CA ALA A 160 -18.60 -6.28 -7.63
C ALA A 160 -18.06 -7.67 -7.24
N VAL A 161 -16.86 -8.02 -7.73
CA VAL A 161 -16.17 -9.27 -7.39
C VAL A 161 -15.76 -9.26 -5.92
N ALA A 162 -15.06 -8.21 -5.48
CA ALA A 162 -14.63 -8.07 -4.09
C ALA A 162 -15.80 -8.08 -3.10
N GLU A 163 -16.89 -7.41 -3.41
CA GLU A 163 -18.09 -7.42 -2.57
C GLU A 163 -18.79 -8.79 -2.54
N ALA A 164 -18.76 -9.55 -3.63
CA ALA A 164 -19.32 -10.90 -3.66
C ALA A 164 -18.55 -11.86 -2.75
N ASP A 165 -17.21 -11.86 -2.84
CA ASP A 165 -16.35 -12.64 -1.95
C ASP A 165 -16.53 -12.22 -0.49
N ALA A 166 -16.61 -10.92 -0.26
CA ALA A 166 -16.78 -10.34 1.07
C ALA A 166 -18.10 -10.78 1.74
N ARG A 167 -19.19 -10.94 0.96
CA ARG A 167 -20.47 -11.49 1.43
C ARG A 167 -20.42 -12.99 1.70
N GLY A 168 -19.53 -13.73 1.02
CA GLY A 168 -19.28 -15.14 1.28
C GLY A 168 -18.65 -15.41 2.66
N GLY A 169 -18.09 -14.37 3.30
CA GLY A 169 -17.54 -14.46 4.65
C GLY A 169 -16.13 -15.06 4.73
N GLU A 170 -15.52 -15.38 3.59
CA GLU A 170 -14.20 -16.03 3.52
C GLU A 170 -13.04 -15.02 3.54
N VAL A 171 -13.30 -13.75 3.21
CA VAL A 171 -12.27 -12.71 3.10
C VAL A 171 -12.19 -11.85 4.36
N ASP A 172 -11.05 -11.89 5.04
CA ASP A 172 -10.77 -11.01 6.18
C ASP A 172 -10.81 -9.52 5.79
N VAL A 173 -11.19 -8.65 6.73
CA VAL A 173 -11.27 -7.20 6.50
C VAL A 173 -9.93 -6.55 6.15
N LEU A 174 -8.80 -7.18 6.48
CA LEU A 174 -7.49 -6.71 6.07
C LEU A 174 -7.10 -7.15 4.66
N ASP A 175 -7.84 -8.10 4.08
CA ASP A 175 -7.50 -8.78 2.82
C ASP A 175 -8.53 -8.48 1.70
N ASP A 176 -9.55 -7.66 1.97
CA ASP A 176 -10.59 -7.26 0.99
C ASP A 176 -10.21 -6.09 0.08
N HIS A 177 -8.92 -5.81 -0.07
CA HIS A 177 -8.45 -4.66 -0.82
C HIS A 177 -8.36 -4.96 -2.33
N ILE A 178 -8.75 -3.99 -3.15
CA ILE A 178 -8.46 -3.99 -4.59
C ILE A 178 -7.07 -3.35 -4.75
N GLU A 179 -6.09 -4.15 -5.15
CA GLU A 179 -4.70 -3.70 -5.33
C GLU A 179 -4.62 -2.71 -6.49
N ALA A 180 -3.88 -1.62 -6.29
CA ALA A 180 -3.70 -0.55 -7.27
C ALA A 180 -2.22 -0.44 -7.66
N HIS A 181 -1.97 -0.30 -8.96
CA HIS A 181 -0.65 -0.12 -9.55
C HIS A 181 -0.57 1.25 -10.21
N VAL A 182 0.08 2.18 -9.53
CA VAL A 182 0.26 3.56 -10.01
C VAL A 182 1.49 3.61 -10.92
N HIS A 183 1.26 3.82 -12.21
CA HIS A 183 2.33 3.82 -13.19
C HIS A 183 2.97 5.21 -13.38
N GLY A 184 4.23 5.22 -13.82
CA GLY A 184 5.04 6.44 -13.95
C GLY A 184 5.42 7.07 -12.59
N PRO A 185 6.21 8.15 -12.56
CA PRO A 185 6.64 8.78 -11.31
C PRO A 185 5.46 9.22 -10.42
N LEU A 186 5.62 9.05 -9.11
CA LEU A 186 4.68 9.52 -8.10
C LEU A 186 5.28 10.75 -7.40
N ARG A 187 4.96 11.94 -7.90
CA ARG A 187 5.48 13.22 -7.40
C ARG A 187 4.60 13.78 -6.30
N LEU A 188 5.19 14.11 -5.16
CA LEU A 188 4.46 14.52 -3.98
C LEU A 188 3.73 15.85 -4.14
N ASP A 189 4.31 16.80 -4.88
CA ASP A 189 3.75 18.13 -5.14
C ASP A 189 2.51 18.14 -6.05
N ARG A 190 2.30 17.07 -6.83
CA ARG A 190 1.27 16.99 -7.87
C ARG A 190 0.28 15.85 -7.64
N ASP A 191 0.78 14.71 -7.19
CA ASP A 191 0.04 13.45 -7.24
C ASP A 191 -0.54 13.05 -5.87
N VAL A 192 -0.38 13.86 -4.83
CA VAL A 192 -0.82 13.57 -3.47
C VAL A 192 -1.69 14.72 -2.94
N ASP A 193 -2.93 14.39 -2.55
CA ASP A 193 -3.87 15.35 -1.97
C ASP A 193 -3.66 15.52 -0.46
N ALA A 194 -3.26 14.45 0.23
CA ALA A 194 -3.05 14.46 1.67
C ALA A 194 -2.19 13.29 2.15
N LEU A 195 -1.51 13.48 3.28
CA LEU A 195 -1.00 12.41 4.14
C LEU A 195 -1.99 12.18 5.27
N VAL A 196 -2.36 10.93 5.52
CA VAL A 196 -3.24 10.56 6.64
C VAL A 196 -2.49 9.66 7.60
N LEU A 197 -2.48 10.04 8.88
CA LEU A 197 -1.72 9.40 9.95
C LEU A 197 -2.62 8.77 11.03
N ASP A 198 -2.07 7.78 11.73
CA ASP A 198 -2.61 7.26 12.97
C ASP A 198 -2.39 8.28 14.12
N PRO A 199 -3.42 8.60 14.93
CA PRO A 199 -3.29 9.47 16.10
C PRO A 199 -2.17 9.11 17.09
N ALA A 200 -1.67 7.88 17.10
CA ALA A 200 -0.51 7.46 17.89
C ALA A 200 0.76 8.29 17.60
N TYR A 201 0.82 8.99 16.46
CA TYR A 201 1.95 9.85 16.10
C TYR A 201 1.80 11.32 16.51
N ARG A 202 0.72 11.71 17.20
CA ARG A 202 0.57 13.08 17.71
C ARG A 202 1.67 13.44 18.72
N GLY A 203 2.24 14.62 18.57
CA GLY A 203 3.34 15.13 19.38
C GLY A 203 4.68 14.45 19.11
N THR A 204 4.80 13.62 18.08
CA THR A 204 6.04 12.89 17.77
C THR A 204 6.83 13.54 16.62
N GLU A 205 8.07 13.10 16.41
CA GLU A 205 8.88 13.51 15.25
C GLU A 205 8.23 13.15 13.91
N VAL A 206 7.36 12.14 13.87
CA VAL A 206 6.59 11.77 12.67
C VAL A 206 5.61 12.90 12.31
N GLU A 207 4.89 13.46 13.28
CA GLU A 207 4.00 14.61 13.03
C GLU A 207 4.82 15.83 12.59
N ALA A 208 5.94 16.12 13.27
CA ALA A 208 6.80 17.24 12.90
C ALA A 208 7.33 17.12 11.46
N ALA A 209 7.76 15.93 11.04
CA ALA A 209 8.19 15.69 9.66
C ALA A 209 7.03 15.74 8.65
N ALA A 210 5.84 15.26 9.03
CA ALA A 210 4.65 15.31 8.19
C ALA A 210 4.20 16.75 7.89
N LEU A 211 4.33 17.66 8.85
CA LEU A 211 4.00 19.09 8.69
C LEU A 211 4.92 19.82 7.70
N ALA A 212 6.08 19.25 7.35
CA ALA A 212 6.99 19.81 6.35
C ALA A 212 6.66 19.38 4.91
N LEU A 213 5.68 18.52 4.70
CA LEU A 213 5.25 18.07 3.37
C LEU A 213 4.38 19.13 2.67
N PRO A 214 4.34 19.16 1.32
CA PRO A 214 3.68 20.22 0.56
C PRO A 214 2.14 20.10 0.49
N PHE A 215 1.55 19.17 1.24
CA PHE A 215 0.11 18.87 1.23
C PHE A 215 -0.41 18.69 2.66
N PRO A 216 -1.74 18.82 2.89
CA PRO A 216 -2.30 18.72 4.22
C PRO A 216 -2.09 17.34 4.85
N MET A 217 -1.81 17.37 6.15
CA MET A 217 -1.86 16.20 7.02
C MET A 217 -3.27 16.05 7.62
N ARG A 218 -3.77 14.81 7.72
CA ARG A 218 -5.03 14.44 8.37
C ARG A 218 -4.82 13.26 9.31
N TRP A 219 -5.82 12.99 10.13
CA TRP A 219 -5.82 11.86 11.06
C TRP A 219 -6.97 10.92 10.74
N HIS A 220 -6.72 9.61 10.77
CA HIS A 220 -7.80 8.63 10.83
C HIS A 220 -8.14 8.28 12.30
N HIS A 221 -9.00 7.29 12.51
CA HIS A 221 -9.53 6.93 13.84
C HIS A 221 -8.51 6.29 14.80
N GLY A 222 -7.34 5.86 14.31
CA GLY A 222 -6.31 5.15 15.08
C GLY A 222 -6.62 3.68 15.39
N PHE A 223 -5.57 2.88 15.59
CA PHE A 223 -5.72 1.49 16.03
C PHE A 223 -5.09 1.30 17.40
N ARG A 224 -5.87 0.76 18.36
CA ARG A 224 -5.39 0.48 19.70
C ARG A 224 -5.88 -0.87 20.18
N LEU A 225 -4.97 -1.76 20.56
CA LEU A 225 -5.29 -3.13 20.94
C LEU A 225 -4.67 -3.49 22.30
N HIS A 226 -5.49 -3.95 23.25
CA HIS A 226 -4.97 -4.53 24.49
C HIS A 226 -4.47 -5.96 24.24
N VAL A 227 -3.36 -6.33 24.87
CA VAL A 227 -2.75 -7.65 24.68
C VAL A 227 -3.65 -8.82 25.07
N ASP A 228 -4.58 -8.62 26.00
CA ASP A 228 -5.57 -9.65 26.38
C ASP A 228 -6.61 -9.90 25.29
N VAL A 229 -7.02 -8.84 24.57
CA VAL A 229 -7.91 -8.98 23.41
C VAL A 229 -7.17 -9.72 22.30
N LEU A 230 -5.89 -9.42 22.07
CA LEU A 230 -5.06 -10.15 21.12
C LEU A 230 -4.94 -11.63 21.53
N ALA A 231 -4.70 -11.92 22.81
CA ALA A 231 -4.61 -13.28 23.34
C ALA A 231 -5.91 -14.08 23.14
N ALA A 232 -7.08 -13.45 23.31
CA ALA A 232 -8.37 -14.06 23.01
C ALA A 232 -8.54 -14.42 21.52
N HIS A 233 -7.78 -13.78 20.63
CA HIS A 233 -7.76 -14.03 19.18
C HIS A 233 -6.46 -14.70 18.72
N ALA A 234 -5.79 -15.47 19.58
CA ALA A 234 -4.50 -16.11 19.27
C ALA A 234 -4.54 -16.97 18.00
N ALA A 235 -5.69 -17.51 17.61
CA ALA A 235 -5.85 -18.28 16.38
C ALA A 235 -5.53 -17.49 15.09
N TYR A 236 -5.58 -16.15 15.12
CA TYR A 236 -5.36 -15.32 13.93
C TYR A 236 -3.90 -15.31 13.45
N ARG A 237 -2.93 -15.27 14.38
CA ARG A 237 -1.47 -15.24 14.05
C ARG A 237 -0.60 -16.15 14.93
N GLY A 238 -1.19 -16.90 15.84
CA GLY A 238 -0.52 -17.85 16.73
C GLY A 238 -0.10 -17.25 18.07
N ALA A 239 0.14 -18.14 19.05
CA ALA A 239 0.56 -17.79 20.41
C ALA A 239 1.90 -17.05 20.46
N GLU A 240 2.78 -17.29 19.48
CA GLU A 240 4.07 -16.61 19.39
C GLU A 240 3.91 -15.10 19.16
N ILE A 241 2.95 -14.70 18.31
CA ILE A 241 2.66 -13.29 18.07
C ILE A 241 2.01 -12.63 19.30
N VAL A 242 1.26 -13.40 20.10
CA VAL A 242 0.78 -12.93 21.42
C VAL A 242 1.94 -12.66 22.37
N ARG A 243 2.97 -13.54 22.38
CA ARG A 243 4.16 -13.38 23.21
C ARG A 243 4.92 -12.10 22.83
N VAL A 244 5.23 -11.94 21.54
CA VAL A 244 5.92 -10.73 21.04
C VAL A 244 5.12 -9.45 21.35
N ALA A 245 3.79 -9.49 21.15
CA ALA A 245 2.91 -8.38 21.51
C ALA A 245 3.01 -7.97 22.99
N ARG A 246 3.06 -8.95 23.91
CA ARG A 246 3.19 -8.68 25.36
C ARG A 246 4.53 -8.05 25.72
N GLU A 247 5.59 -8.40 25.01
CA GLU A 247 6.95 -7.90 25.27
C GLU A 247 7.12 -6.44 24.86
N ILE A 248 6.42 -6.02 23.80
CA ILE A 248 6.54 -4.65 23.28
C ILE A 248 5.46 -3.71 23.81
N ALA A 249 4.35 -4.23 24.35
CA ALA A 249 3.22 -3.42 24.76
C ALA A 249 3.56 -2.47 25.91
N GLU A 250 3.10 -1.23 25.80
CA GLU A 250 3.24 -0.22 26.85
C GLU A 250 1.96 -0.20 27.69
N GLY A 251 2.07 -0.54 28.98
CA GLY A 251 0.90 -0.64 29.86
C GLY A 251 -0.15 -1.64 29.35
N GLY A 252 0.28 -2.71 28.67
CA GLY A 252 -0.60 -3.72 28.06
C GLY A 252 -1.25 -3.29 26.74
N LEU A 253 -0.90 -2.13 26.19
CA LEU A 253 -1.52 -1.57 24.98
C LEU A 253 -0.54 -1.53 23.81
N LEU A 254 -1.07 -1.84 22.63
CA LEU A 254 -0.41 -1.72 21.34
C LEU A 254 -1.08 -0.62 20.54
N ASP A 255 -0.27 0.21 19.89
CA ASP A 255 -0.67 1.13 18.83
C ASP A 255 0.41 1.16 17.74
N ALA A 256 0.20 1.96 16.69
CA ALA A 256 1.14 2.07 15.58
C ALA A 256 2.54 2.55 16.02
N ARG A 257 2.62 3.46 17.01
CA ARG A 257 3.88 3.99 17.51
C ARG A 257 4.63 2.92 18.30
N VAL A 258 3.99 2.23 19.24
CA VAL A 258 4.61 1.17 20.05
C VAL A 258 5.24 0.10 19.16
N ILE A 259 4.52 -0.35 18.13
CA ILE A 259 5.03 -1.33 17.16
C ILE A 259 6.17 -0.72 16.34
N GLY A 260 6.05 0.56 15.97
CA GLY A 260 7.09 1.32 15.29
C GLY A 260 8.41 1.38 16.07
N ASP A 261 8.32 1.69 17.36
CA ASP A 261 9.45 1.79 18.27
C ASP A 261 10.15 0.44 18.43
N ALA A 262 9.38 -0.65 18.53
CA ALA A 262 9.91 -2.00 18.55
C ALA A 262 10.67 -2.38 17.26
N VAL A 263 10.18 -1.96 16.09
CA VAL A 263 10.90 -2.15 14.82
C VAL A 263 12.21 -1.38 14.81
N ARG A 264 12.21 -0.11 15.24
CA ARG A 264 13.45 0.70 15.29
C ARG A 264 14.45 0.19 16.31
N ALA A 265 13.98 -0.43 17.39
CA ALA A 265 14.83 -1.07 18.39
C ALA A 265 15.56 -2.32 17.88
N GLY A 266 15.04 -2.98 16.83
CA GLY A 266 15.70 -4.13 16.18
C GLY A 266 15.83 -5.38 17.06
N ARG A 267 15.02 -5.50 18.12
CA ARG A 267 15.09 -6.62 19.08
C ARG A 267 14.19 -7.81 18.75
N HIS A 268 13.33 -7.69 17.74
CA HIS A 268 12.41 -8.75 17.30
C HIS A 268 12.48 -8.92 15.78
N ASP A 269 12.05 -10.09 15.29
CA ASP A 269 11.91 -10.33 13.85
C ASP A 269 10.91 -9.33 13.25
N PRO A 270 11.28 -8.59 12.18
CA PRO A 270 10.36 -7.68 11.48
C PRO A 270 9.07 -8.35 11.00
N GLN A 271 9.07 -9.65 10.65
CA GLN A 271 7.87 -10.38 10.26
C GLN A 271 6.93 -10.61 11.43
N ASP A 272 7.45 -10.81 12.64
CA ASP A 272 6.61 -10.94 13.83
C ASP A 272 5.97 -9.61 14.18
N LEU A 273 6.72 -8.50 14.13
CA LEU A 273 6.18 -7.16 14.34
C LEU A 273 5.15 -6.77 13.28
N LYS A 274 5.34 -7.18 12.02
CA LYS A 274 4.32 -7.06 10.97
C LYS A 274 3.05 -7.83 11.32
N ARG A 275 3.16 -9.05 11.85
CA ARG A 275 1.99 -9.84 12.28
C ARG A 275 1.31 -9.24 13.52
N VAL A 276 2.07 -8.63 14.44
CA VAL A 276 1.50 -7.83 15.54
C VAL A 276 0.71 -6.64 14.99
N TRP A 277 1.22 -5.96 13.96
CA TRP A 277 0.46 -4.92 13.26
C TRP A 277 -0.83 -5.48 12.64
N HIS A 278 -0.80 -6.63 11.97
CA HIS A 278 -2.03 -7.24 11.45
C HIS A 278 -3.07 -7.48 12.55
N CYS A 279 -2.67 -8.02 13.70
CA CYS A 279 -3.59 -8.17 14.84
C CYS A 279 -4.14 -6.81 15.31
N THR A 280 -3.27 -5.82 15.43
CA THR A 280 -3.61 -4.47 15.91
C THR A 280 -4.57 -3.76 14.96
N ALA A 281 -4.33 -3.80 13.65
CA ALA A 281 -5.24 -3.26 12.65
C ALA A 281 -6.58 -4.02 12.63
N ARG A 282 -6.56 -5.35 12.80
CA ARG A 282 -7.76 -6.19 12.73
C ARG A 282 -8.68 -6.04 13.94
N PHE A 283 -8.12 -5.96 15.13
CA PHE A 283 -8.86 -6.02 16.40
C PHE A 283 -8.78 -4.73 17.23
N GLY A 284 -7.91 -3.80 16.87
CA GLY A 284 -7.77 -2.49 17.53
C GLY A 284 -8.72 -1.41 17.03
N HIS A 285 -9.70 -1.80 16.19
CA HIS A 285 -10.79 -0.97 15.72
C HIS A 285 -12.04 -1.83 15.43
N THR A 286 -13.22 -1.23 15.58
CA THR A 286 -14.49 -1.88 15.21
C THR A 286 -14.81 -1.65 13.75
N TRP A 287 -14.64 -2.69 12.94
CA TRP A 287 -14.99 -2.66 11.52
C TRP A 287 -16.52 -2.66 11.33
N PRO A 288 -17.07 -1.84 10.42
CA PRO A 288 -18.48 -1.91 10.05
C PRO A 288 -18.86 -3.33 9.64
N ARG A 289 -20.04 -3.79 10.07
CA ARG A 289 -20.59 -5.04 9.54
C ARG A 289 -20.82 -4.85 8.04
N ARG A 290 -20.31 -5.79 7.26
CA ARG A 290 -20.51 -5.86 5.81
C ARG A 290 -21.96 -6.22 5.50
#